data_AF-A9V334-F1
#
_entry.id   AF-A9V334-F1
#
_cell.length_a   1.000
_cell.length_b   1.000
_cell.length_c   1.000
_cell.angle_alpha   90.00
_cell.angle_beta   90.00
_cell.angle_gamma   90.00
#
_symmetry.space_group_name_H-M   'P 1'
#
loop_
_entity.id
_entity.type
_entity.pdbx_description
1 polymer ?
#
loop_
_entity_poly.entity_id
_entity_poly.type
_entity_poly.pdbx_seq_one_letter_code
_entity_poly.pdbx_strand_id
1 'polypeptide(L)'
;MGNPRQKRKLRAGHVKKQTARQAKKRSERQRTTKVQIQNSTIARAWDPKKSLLDNFRELGLVVDTNVDLSGDAHRQKLRGGGITAPAREPTEVVRELEQRAASVKTYKTFAARGEIIFIQSCIQKHGLDYDAMAKDLKLNTYQHTANQLQRKVNKYVETLHRMLEVSNTESLESAVEEAAANDRGKPKA
;
A
#
# COMPACT_ATOMS: atom_id res chain seq x y z
N MET A 1 -35.43 -29.44 27.18
CA MET A 1 -36.37 -28.33 27.47
C MET A 1 -35.68 -27.30 28.38
N GLY A 2 -35.56 -26.02 27.98
CA GLY A 2 -34.85 -24.98 28.75
C GLY A 2 -35.64 -24.40 29.93
N ASN A 3 -34.94 -23.98 30.99
CA ASN A 3 -35.48 -23.56 32.29
C ASN A 3 -36.62 -22.51 32.18
N PRO A 4 -37.84 -22.81 32.69
CA PRO A 4 -39.01 -21.92 32.61
C PRO A 4 -38.78 -20.51 33.18
N ARG A 5 -37.99 -20.39 34.25
CA ARG A 5 -37.67 -19.09 34.88
C ARG A 5 -36.86 -18.20 33.96
N GLN A 6 -35.96 -18.79 33.17
CA GLN A 6 -35.14 -18.05 32.20
C GLN A 6 -35.98 -17.55 31.03
N LYS A 7 -36.90 -18.38 30.51
CA LYS A 7 -37.83 -18.00 29.43
C LYS A 7 -38.74 -16.83 29.82
N ARG A 8 -39.29 -16.84 31.05
CA ARG A 8 -40.13 -15.73 31.56
C ARG A 8 -39.35 -14.42 31.63
N LYS A 9 -38.08 -14.48 32.04
CA LYS A 9 -37.20 -13.30 32.15
C LYS A 9 -36.75 -12.75 30.79
N LEU A 10 -36.71 -13.58 29.74
CA LEU A 10 -36.43 -13.15 28.36
C LEU A 10 -37.64 -12.52 27.67
N ARG A 11 -38.86 -12.90 28.07
CA ARG A 11 -40.12 -12.35 27.55
C ARG A 11 -40.52 -11.01 28.17
N ALA A 12 -40.13 -10.75 29.41
CA ALA A 12 -40.32 -9.45 30.05
C ALA A 12 -39.35 -8.42 29.44
N GLY A 13 -39.86 -7.34 28.87
CA GLY A 13 -39.09 -6.28 28.18
C GLY A 13 -38.13 -5.45 29.05
N HIS A 14 -37.68 -5.99 30.18
CA HIS A 14 -36.73 -5.34 31.06
C HIS A 14 -35.30 -5.54 30.53
N VAL A 15 -34.72 -4.52 29.92
CA VAL A 15 -33.33 -4.51 29.46
C VAL A 15 -32.42 -4.78 30.66
N LYS A 16 -31.72 -5.92 30.66
CA LYS A 16 -30.72 -6.24 31.69
C LYS A 16 -29.60 -5.22 31.61
N LYS A 17 -29.62 -4.22 32.50
CA LYS A 17 -28.47 -3.35 32.73
C LYS A 17 -27.30 -4.22 33.21
N GLN A 18 -26.11 -4.03 32.64
CA GLN A 18 -24.92 -4.76 33.08
C GLN A 18 -24.66 -4.45 34.55
N THR A 19 -24.37 -5.49 35.34
CA THR A 19 -24.02 -5.27 36.76
C THR A 19 -22.61 -4.69 36.86
N ALA A 20 -22.30 -3.94 37.92
CA ALA A 20 -20.97 -3.38 38.14
C ALA A 20 -19.85 -4.43 38.06
N ARG A 21 -20.13 -5.67 38.51
CA ARG A 21 -19.21 -6.82 38.40
C ARG A 21 -18.98 -7.24 36.94
N GLN A 22 -20.02 -7.25 36.11
CA GLN A 22 -19.89 -7.55 34.67
C GLN A 22 -19.12 -6.45 33.94
N ALA A 23 -19.32 -5.18 34.30
CA ALA A 23 -18.57 -4.05 33.76
C ALA A 23 -17.08 -4.14 34.13
N LYS A 24 -16.74 -4.44 35.39
CA LYS A 24 -15.34 -4.65 35.82
C LYS A 24 -14.68 -5.79 35.08
N LYS A 25 -15.33 -6.95 34.97
CA LYS A 25 -14.81 -8.11 34.22
C LYS A 25 -14.59 -7.79 32.74
N ARG A 26 -15.44 -6.97 32.13
CA ARG A 26 -15.27 -6.52 30.74
C ARG A 26 -14.07 -5.58 30.60
N SER A 27 -13.92 -4.62 31.50
CA SER A 27 -12.78 -3.70 31.52
C SER A 27 -11.46 -4.45 31.72
N GLU A 28 -11.43 -5.41 32.64
CA GLU A 28 -10.27 -6.26 32.90
C GLU A 28 -9.91 -7.12 31.68
N ARG A 29 -10.90 -7.73 31.01
CA ARG A 29 -10.68 -8.41 29.72
C ARG A 29 -10.11 -7.47 28.67
N GLN A 30 -10.63 -6.25 28.55
CA GLN A 30 -10.13 -5.25 27.59
C GLN A 30 -8.69 -4.84 27.91
N ARG A 31 -8.30 -4.75 29.18
CA ARG A 31 -6.92 -4.45 29.62
C ARG A 31 -5.94 -5.61 29.42
N THR A 32 -6.44 -6.84 29.50
CA THR A 32 -5.60 -8.06 29.45
C THR A 32 -5.55 -8.70 28.07
N THR A 33 -6.40 -8.26 27.14
CA THR A 33 -6.36 -8.73 25.76
C THR A 33 -5.09 -8.19 25.10
N LYS A 34 -4.16 -9.09 24.77
CA LYS A 34 -2.92 -8.73 24.08
C LYS A 34 -3.25 -8.33 22.64
N VAL A 35 -2.71 -7.18 22.22
CA VAL A 35 -2.75 -6.76 20.81
C VAL A 35 -1.65 -7.50 20.05
N GLN A 36 -2.00 -8.13 18.93
CA GLN A 36 -1.03 -8.76 18.04
C GLN A 36 -0.60 -7.76 16.97
N ILE A 37 0.67 -7.34 16.99
CA ILE A 37 1.22 -6.35 16.06
C ILE A 37 2.07 -7.09 15.02
N GLN A 38 1.71 -6.95 13.75
CA GLN A 38 2.38 -7.64 12.64
C GLN A 38 3.72 -6.97 12.23
N ASN A 39 3.82 -5.65 12.39
CA ASN A 39 5.04 -4.92 12.05
C ASN A 39 6.07 -5.03 13.19
N SER A 40 7.23 -5.64 12.91
CA SER A 40 8.31 -5.84 13.88
C SER A 40 8.85 -4.54 14.48
N THR A 41 8.93 -3.47 13.69
CA THR A 41 9.42 -2.14 14.07
C THR A 41 8.55 -1.54 15.17
N ILE A 42 7.23 -1.57 14.95
CA ILE A 42 6.24 -1.05 15.91
C ILE A 42 6.14 -1.98 17.12
N ALA A 43 6.18 -3.29 16.91
CA ALA A 43 6.10 -4.27 17.99
C ALA A 43 7.24 -4.13 19.00
N ARG A 44 8.46 -3.76 18.55
CA ARG A 44 9.62 -3.51 19.42
C ARG A 44 9.38 -2.35 20.38
N ALA A 45 8.73 -1.29 19.90
CA ALA A 45 8.50 -0.05 20.66
C ALA A 45 7.10 0.01 21.30
N TRP A 46 6.35 -1.10 21.31
CA TRP A 46 4.99 -1.16 21.85
C TRP A 46 4.99 -1.57 23.33
N ASP A 47 4.43 -0.72 24.21
CA ASP A 47 4.21 -1.08 25.62
C ASP A 47 2.76 -1.57 25.84
N PRO A 48 2.54 -2.85 26.20
CA PRO A 48 1.19 -3.37 26.46
C PRO A 48 0.51 -2.78 27.71
N LYS A 49 1.25 -2.07 28.57
CA LYS A 49 0.70 -1.45 29.79
C LYS A 49 0.11 -0.07 29.55
N LYS A 50 0.54 0.61 28.48
CA LYS A 50 0.08 1.96 28.12
C LYS A 50 -1.20 1.91 27.31
N SER A 51 -1.91 3.03 27.29
CA SER A 51 -3.09 3.18 26.44
C SER A 51 -2.67 3.20 24.95
N LEU A 52 -3.58 2.82 24.07
CA LEU A 52 -3.34 2.87 22.62
C LEU A 52 -2.93 4.30 22.19
N LEU A 53 -3.65 5.32 22.67
CA LEU A 53 -3.35 6.72 22.33
C LEU A 53 -1.94 7.13 22.80
N ASP A 54 -1.53 6.73 24.01
CA ASP A 54 -0.23 7.12 24.55
C ASP A 54 0.91 6.42 23.83
N ASN A 55 0.76 5.13 23.49
CA ASN A 55 1.74 4.42 22.66
C ASN A 55 1.93 5.11 21.32
N PHE A 56 0.86 5.40 20.60
CA PHE A 56 0.95 6.06 19.30
C PHE A 56 1.60 7.46 19.43
N ARG A 57 1.26 8.24 20.48
CA ARG A 57 1.91 9.53 20.76
C ARG A 57 3.41 9.42 21.05
N GLU A 58 3.84 8.37 21.73
CA GLU A 58 5.27 8.11 22.00
C GLU A 58 6.01 7.67 20.74
N LEU A 59 5.37 6.83 19.93
CA LEU A 59 5.89 6.40 18.63
C LEU A 59 5.94 7.54 17.60
N GLY A 60 5.30 8.68 17.85
CA GLY A 60 5.16 9.77 16.87
C GLY A 60 4.14 9.44 15.77
N LEU A 61 3.21 8.52 16.04
CA LEU A 61 2.16 8.09 15.13
C LEU A 61 0.81 8.68 15.53
N VAL A 62 -0.03 8.90 14.53
CA VAL A 62 -1.40 9.37 14.66
C VAL A 62 -2.35 8.17 14.70
N VAL A 63 -3.36 8.21 15.58
CA VAL A 63 -4.38 7.15 15.67
C VAL A 63 -5.50 7.40 14.66
N ASP A 64 -6.04 8.62 14.63
CA ASP A 64 -7.13 9.00 13.73
C ASP A 64 -6.66 10.11 12.78
N THR A 65 -6.27 9.73 11.55
CA THR A 65 -5.77 10.67 10.53
C THR A 65 -6.75 11.79 10.22
N ASN A 66 -8.04 11.50 10.17
CA ASN A 66 -9.07 12.50 9.87
C ASN A 66 -9.29 13.51 11.03
N VAL A 67 -8.91 13.16 12.26
CA VAL A 67 -9.05 14.05 13.43
C VAL A 67 -7.77 14.85 13.64
N ASP A 68 -6.63 14.19 13.47
CA ASP A 68 -5.32 14.75 13.83
C ASP A 68 -4.64 15.47 12.65
N LEU A 69 -5.00 15.16 11.39
CA LEU A 69 -4.46 15.82 10.18
C LEU A 69 -5.45 16.78 9.51
N SER A 70 -6.74 16.75 9.86
CA SER A 70 -7.70 17.70 9.30
C SER A 70 -7.52 19.05 9.99
N GLY A 71 -7.03 20.04 9.25
CA GLY A 71 -6.89 21.44 9.71
C GLY A 71 -8.21 22.13 10.08
N ASP A 72 -9.33 21.40 10.15
CA ASP A 72 -10.62 21.88 10.63
C ASP A 72 -10.62 21.99 12.17
N ALA A 73 -10.05 23.07 12.69
CA ALA A 73 -10.05 23.40 14.12
C ALA A 73 -11.46 23.32 14.77
N HIS A 74 -12.52 23.56 13.98
CA HIS A 74 -13.92 23.46 14.41
C HIS A 74 -14.32 22.01 14.76
N ARG A 75 -13.82 21.01 14.03
CA ARG A 75 -14.13 19.58 14.28
C ARG A 75 -13.35 19.04 15.49
N GLN A 76 -12.13 19.55 15.70
CA GLN A 76 -11.27 19.26 16.85
C GLN A 76 -11.87 19.75 18.18
N LYS A 77 -12.53 20.91 18.16
CA LYS A 77 -13.14 21.54 19.35
C LYS A 77 -14.43 20.85 19.81
N LEU A 78 -15.19 20.24 18.89
CA LEU A 78 -16.50 19.61 19.16
C LEU A 78 -16.42 18.24 19.86
N ARG A 79 -15.26 17.58 19.89
CA ARG A 79 -15.10 16.20 20.39
C ARG A 79 -14.27 16.07 21.67
N GLY A 80 -14.08 17.16 22.43
CA GLY A 80 -13.58 17.10 23.82
C GLY A 80 -12.27 16.32 23.95
N GLY A 81 -11.24 16.75 23.25
CA GLY A 81 -9.94 16.09 23.28
C GLY A 81 -9.02 16.63 22.19
N GLY A 82 -8.64 17.91 22.29
CA GLY A 82 -7.58 18.45 21.47
C GLY A 82 -6.25 17.87 21.94
N ILE A 83 -5.76 16.84 21.26
CA ILE A 83 -4.34 16.50 21.29
C ILE A 83 -3.75 16.91 19.95
N THR A 84 -3.57 18.21 19.77
CA THR A 84 -2.53 18.68 18.86
C THR A 84 -1.21 18.29 19.51
N ALA A 85 -0.68 17.12 19.15
CA ALA A 85 0.70 16.80 19.48
C ALA A 85 1.58 17.81 18.72
N PRO A 86 2.40 18.62 19.40
CA PRO A 86 3.34 19.49 18.71
C PRO A 86 4.28 18.63 17.88
N ALA A 87 4.72 19.16 16.74
CA ALA A 87 5.68 18.55 15.82
C ALA A 87 6.89 18.04 16.61
N ARG A 88 6.83 16.76 17.01
CA ARG A 88 7.92 16.06 17.66
C ARG A 88 8.92 15.71 16.58
N GLU A 89 10.20 15.81 16.91
CA GLU A 89 11.26 15.26 16.08
C GLU A 89 10.92 13.80 15.73
N PRO A 90 11.20 13.36 14.50
CA PRO A 90 10.84 12.02 14.06
C PRO A 90 11.50 10.99 14.99
N THR A 91 10.67 10.27 15.75
CA THR A 91 11.11 9.16 16.59
C THR A 91 11.87 8.14 15.73
N GLU A 92 12.84 7.42 16.30
CA GLU A 92 13.62 6.40 15.60
C GLU A 92 12.74 5.41 14.81
N VAL A 93 11.59 5.02 15.37
CA VAL A 93 10.59 4.16 14.73
C VAL A 93 10.02 4.79 13.45
N VAL A 94 9.70 6.08 13.47
CA VAL A 94 9.17 6.80 12.29
C VAL A 94 10.24 6.82 11.19
N ARG A 95 11.48 7.13 11.56
CA ARG A 95 12.61 7.15 10.62
C ARG A 95 12.83 5.78 9.97
N GLU A 96 12.80 4.69 10.74
CA GLU A 96 12.89 3.33 10.21
C GLU A 96 11.73 3.01 9.24
N LEU A 97 10.50 3.44 9.57
CA LEU A 97 9.33 3.23 8.73
C LEU A 97 9.40 4.03 7.41
N GLU A 98 9.87 5.28 7.46
CA GLU A 98 10.09 6.13 6.29
C GLU A 98 11.16 5.55 5.36
N GLN A 99 12.29 5.09 5.92
CA GLN A 99 13.34 4.41 5.16
C GLN A 99 12.80 3.15 4.48
N ARG A 100 12.04 2.34 5.23
CA ARG A 100 11.40 1.15 4.68
C ARG A 100 10.45 1.51 3.54
N ALA A 101 9.62 2.54 3.70
CA ALA A 101 8.71 3.01 2.65
C ALA A 101 9.47 3.51 1.41
N ALA A 102 10.55 4.26 1.60
CA ALA A 102 11.40 4.75 0.53
C ALA A 102 12.12 3.63 -0.23
N SER A 103 12.47 2.53 0.44
CA SER A 103 13.15 1.38 -0.19
C SER A 103 12.24 0.51 -1.06
N VAL A 104 10.91 0.72 -1.05
CA VAL A 104 9.98 -0.10 -1.83
C VAL A 104 10.21 0.12 -3.32
N LYS A 105 10.70 -0.91 -4.00
CA LYS A 105 10.88 -0.88 -5.47
C LYS A 105 9.52 -0.98 -6.15
N THR A 106 9.17 0.06 -6.90
CA THR A 106 8.00 0.02 -7.79
C THR A 106 8.40 -0.53 -9.15
N TYR A 107 7.72 -1.57 -9.61
CA TYR A 107 7.94 -2.12 -10.96
C TYR A 107 6.96 -1.47 -11.93
N LYS A 108 7.47 -0.81 -12.98
CA LYS A 108 6.63 -0.47 -14.14
C LYS A 108 6.15 -1.77 -14.80
N THR A 109 4.96 -1.80 -15.40
CA THR A 109 4.44 -2.99 -16.10
C THR A 109 4.68 -2.87 -17.60
N PHE A 110 4.84 -4.00 -18.30
CA PHE A 110 4.89 -4.00 -19.75
C PHE A 110 3.51 -3.67 -20.38
N ALA A 111 3.49 -3.23 -21.64
CA ALA A 111 2.26 -3.13 -22.42
C ALA A 111 1.75 -4.54 -22.74
N ALA A 112 0.43 -4.68 -22.79
CA ALA A 112 -0.16 -5.96 -23.16
C ALA A 112 0.09 -6.24 -24.64
N ARG A 113 0.25 -7.53 -25.01
CA ARG A 113 0.52 -7.94 -26.40
C ARG A 113 -0.48 -7.38 -27.41
N GLY A 114 -1.77 -7.37 -27.08
CA GLY A 114 -2.80 -6.79 -27.94
C GLY A 114 -2.66 -5.26 -28.11
N GLU A 115 -2.27 -4.55 -27.05
CA GLU A 115 -1.98 -3.11 -27.13
C GLU A 115 -0.78 -2.84 -28.04
N ILE A 116 0.27 -3.66 -27.96
CA ILE A 116 1.46 -3.54 -28.80
C ILE A 116 1.10 -3.69 -30.28
N ILE A 117 0.36 -4.74 -30.65
CA ILE A 117 -0.06 -4.99 -32.04
C ILE A 117 -0.94 -3.86 -32.56
N PHE A 118 -1.88 -3.40 -31.72
CA PHE A 118 -2.75 -2.27 -32.05
C PHE A 118 -1.96 -0.99 -32.32
N ILE A 119 -1.03 -0.62 -31.43
CA ILE A 119 -0.21 0.58 -31.58
C ILE A 119 0.74 0.45 -32.78
N GLN A 120 1.34 -0.72 -32.99
CA GLN A 120 2.21 -0.98 -34.13
C GLN A 120 1.47 -0.76 -35.45
N SER A 121 0.25 -1.26 -35.59
CA SER A 121 -0.57 -1.03 -36.79
C SER A 121 -0.98 0.44 -36.96
N CYS A 122 -1.26 1.16 -35.86
CA CYS A 122 -1.52 2.61 -35.92
C CYS A 122 -0.30 3.41 -36.38
N ILE A 123 0.88 3.13 -35.83
CA ILE A 123 2.15 3.78 -36.20
C ILE A 123 2.51 3.46 -37.65
N GLN A 124 2.34 2.21 -38.08
CA GLN A 124 2.64 1.79 -39.45
C GLN A 124 1.79 2.54 -40.49
N LYS A 125 0.54 2.90 -40.15
CA LYS A 125 -0.39 3.58 -41.07
C LYS A 125 -0.33 5.10 -41.01
N HIS A 126 -0.26 5.68 -39.81
CA HIS A 126 -0.40 7.13 -39.57
C HIS A 126 0.87 7.78 -38.99
N GLY A 127 1.94 7.04 -38.76
CA GLY A 127 3.20 7.57 -38.25
C GLY A 127 3.09 8.10 -36.82
N LEU A 128 3.32 9.41 -36.63
CA LEU A 128 3.22 10.10 -35.34
C LEU A 128 2.00 11.04 -35.25
N ASP A 129 1.09 10.99 -36.23
CA ASP A 129 -0.08 11.85 -36.29
C ASP A 129 -1.26 11.29 -35.46
N TYR A 130 -1.30 11.64 -34.17
CA TYR A 130 -2.31 11.11 -33.24
C TYR A 130 -3.75 11.51 -33.59
N ASP A 131 -3.96 12.68 -34.18
CA ASP A 131 -5.29 13.12 -34.63
C ASP A 131 -5.80 12.29 -35.82
N ALA A 132 -4.90 11.89 -36.72
CA ALA A 132 -5.24 11.00 -37.83
C ALA A 132 -5.55 9.58 -37.33
N MET A 133 -4.75 9.07 -36.38
CA MET A 133 -5.02 7.79 -35.73
C MET A 133 -6.37 7.78 -35.00
N ALA A 134 -6.70 8.86 -34.30
CA ALA A 134 -7.96 8.97 -33.57
C ALA A 134 -9.18 8.92 -34.52
N LYS A 135 -9.05 9.55 -35.70
CA LYS A 135 -10.10 9.60 -36.73
C LYS A 135 -10.26 8.29 -37.52
N ASP A 136 -9.30 7.37 -37.45
CA ASP A 136 -9.36 6.11 -38.18
C ASP A 136 -10.26 5.09 -37.48
N LEU A 137 -11.56 5.13 -37.78
CA LEU A 137 -12.58 4.25 -37.19
C LEU A 137 -12.31 2.75 -37.40
N LYS A 138 -11.53 2.36 -38.42
CA LYS A 138 -11.24 0.95 -38.68
C LYS A 138 -10.22 0.41 -37.69
N LEU A 139 -9.08 1.08 -37.57
CA LEU A 139 -8.05 0.70 -36.61
C LEU A 139 -8.48 1.04 -35.18
N ASN A 140 -8.94 2.26 -34.97
CA ASN A 140 -9.41 2.77 -33.68
C ASN A 140 -10.88 2.41 -33.42
N THR A 141 -11.19 1.11 -33.42
CA THR A 141 -12.55 0.59 -33.24
C THR A 141 -13.18 1.08 -31.93
N TYR A 142 -12.37 1.22 -30.87
CA TYR A 142 -12.79 1.70 -29.56
C TYR A 142 -12.78 3.22 -29.39
N GLN A 143 -12.56 3.96 -30.48
CA GLN A 143 -12.66 5.43 -30.51
C GLN A 143 -11.80 6.12 -29.43
N HIS A 144 -10.56 5.64 -29.24
CA HIS A 144 -9.58 6.30 -28.38
C HIS A 144 -9.32 7.73 -28.83
N THR A 145 -9.25 8.65 -27.87
CA THR A 145 -8.88 10.04 -28.16
C THR A 145 -7.39 10.15 -28.49
N ALA A 146 -6.99 11.22 -29.19
CA ALA A 146 -5.58 11.45 -29.54
C ALA A 146 -4.65 11.37 -28.31
N ASN A 147 -5.05 11.96 -27.18
CA ASN A 147 -4.30 11.89 -25.92
C ASN A 147 -4.18 10.47 -25.35
N GLN A 148 -5.23 9.64 -25.49
CA GLN A 148 -5.17 8.24 -25.06
C GLN A 148 -4.21 7.44 -25.95
N LEU A 149 -4.23 7.69 -27.26
CA LEU A 149 -3.31 7.08 -28.22
C LEU A 149 -1.87 7.50 -27.94
N GLN A 150 -1.62 8.77 -27.65
CA GLN A 150 -0.30 9.26 -27.25
C GLN A 150 0.23 8.54 -26.00
N ARG A 151 -0.59 8.41 -24.95
CA ARG A 151 -0.21 7.68 -23.73
C ARG A 151 0.11 6.22 -24.01
N LYS A 152 -0.67 5.57 -24.88
CA LYS A 152 -0.45 4.20 -25.33
C LYS A 152 0.87 4.06 -26.08
N VAL A 153 1.15 4.96 -27.02
CA VAL A 153 2.43 5.01 -27.75
C VAL A 153 3.61 5.22 -26.82
N ASN A 154 3.51 6.13 -25.85
CA ASN A 154 4.57 6.35 -24.86
C ASN A 154 4.83 5.09 -24.03
N LYS A 155 3.77 4.42 -23.58
CA LYS A 155 3.87 3.12 -22.88
C LYS A 155 4.54 2.06 -23.77
N TYR A 156 4.21 2.02 -25.07
CA TYR A 156 4.86 1.12 -26.03
C TYR A 156 6.36 1.42 -26.16
N VAL A 157 6.77 2.68 -26.28
CA VAL A 157 8.19 3.06 -26.33
C VAL A 157 8.91 2.70 -25.04
N GLU A 158 8.33 2.99 -23.87
CA GLU A 158 8.88 2.58 -22.57
C GLU A 158 9.07 1.05 -22.50
N THR A 159 8.14 0.29 -23.09
CA THR A 159 8.24 -1.17 -23.10
C THR A 159 9.35 -1.67 -24.00
N LEU A 160 9.55 -1.06 -25.17
CA LEU A 160 10.65 -1.39 -26.06
C LEU A 160 11.99 -1.07 -25.41
N HIS A 161 12.14 0.11 -24.80
CA HIS A 161 13.35 0.48 -24.08
C HIS A 161 13.69 -0.54 -23.00
N ARG A 162 12.69 -0.96 -22.21
CA ARG A 162 12.90 -1.98 -21.20
C ARG A 162 13.24 -3.36 -21.78
N MET A 163 12.60 -3.77 -22.87
CA MET A 163 12.93 -5.03 -23.52
C MET A 163 14.40 -5.02 -24.00
N LEU A 164 14.88 -3.89 -24.51
CA LEU A 164 16.29 -3.71 -24.88
C LEU A 164 17.22 -3.74 -23.65
N GLU A 165 16.85 -3.08 -22.56
CA GLU A 165 17.61 -3.13 -21.29
C GLU A 165 17.78 -4.58 -20.80
N VAL A 166 16.70 -5.37 -20.80
CA VAL A 166 16.72 -6.78 -20.38
C VAL A 166 17.66 -7.60 -21.28
N SER A 167 17.56 -7.43 -22.61
CA SER A 167 18.47 -8.13 -23.53
C SER A 167 19.94 -7.77 -23.32
N ASN A 168 20.23 -6.50 -23.01
CA ASN A 168 21.59 -6.07 -22.71
C ASN A 168 22.10 -6.70 -21.40
N THR A 169 21.27 -6.78 -20.36
CA THR A 169 21.68 -7.41 -19.09
C THR A 169 21.94 -8.91 -19.25
N GLU A 170 21.08 -9.63 -19.99
CA GLU A 170 21.26 -11.06 -20.25
C GLU A 170 22.57 -11.33 -21.03
N SER A 171 22.91 -10.43 -21.97
CA SER A 171 24.17 -10.51 -22.72
C SER A 171 25.42 -10.24 -21.87
N LEU A 172 25.30 -9.39 -20.84
CA LEU A 172 26.40 -9.14 -19.90
C LEU A 172 26.59 -10.30 -18.93
N GLU A 173 25.49 -10.90 -18.45
CA GLU A 173 25.54 -12.06 -17.56
C GLU A 173 26.17 -13.27 -18.25
N SER A 174 25.81 -13.55 -19.50
CA SER A 174 26.42 -14.64 -20.27
C SER A 174 27.91 -14.40 -20.55
N ALA A 175 28.32 -13.16 -20.86
CA ALA A 175 29.72 -12.81 -21.04
C ALA A 175 30.53 -12.94 -19.75
N VAL A 176 29.96 -12.59 -18.58
CA VAL A 176 30.58 -12.79 -17.27
C VAL A 176 30.72 -14.27 -16.95
N GLU A 177 29.70 -15.08 -17.25
CA GLU A 177 29.75 -16.53 -17.05
C GLU A 177 30.84 -17.20 -17.91
N GLU A 178 30.95 -16.80 -19.18
CA GLU A 178 32.00 -17.28 -20.10
C GLU A 178 33.40 -16.85 -19.64
N ALA A 179 33.58 -15.59 -19.22
CA ALA A 179 34.83 -15.11 -18.66
C ALA A 179 35.24 -15.89 -17.39
N ALA A 180 34.26 -16.16 -16.50
CA ALA A 180 34.49 -16.97 -15.31
C ALA A 180 34.76 -18.45 -15.62
N ALA A 181 34.26 -18.98 -16.74
CA ALA A 181 34.59 -20.34 -17.19
C ALA A 181 36.02 -20.43 -17.75
N ASN A 182 36.48 -19.40 -18.46
CA ASN A 182 37.83 -19.36 -19.03
C ASN A 182 38.92 -19.21 -17.95
N ASP A 183 38.66 -18.45 -16.88
CA ASP A 183 39.60 -18.30 -15.75
C ASP A 183 39.75 -19.60 -14.93
N ARG A 184 38.68 -20.40 -14.84
CA ARG A 184 38.70 -21.74 -14.19
C ARG A 184 39.52 -22.80 -14.95
N GLY A 185 39.88 -22.53 -16.21
CA GLY A 185 40.64 -23.46 -17.08
C GLY A 185 42.16 -23.31 -17.02
N LYS A 186 42.70 -22.33 -16.28
CA LYS A 186 44.16 -22.14 -16.18
C LYS A 186 44.74 -23.13 -15.16
N PRO A 187 45.57 -24.11 -15.57
CA PRO A 187 46.23 -24.98 -14.61
C PRO A 187 47.14 -24.13 -13.71
N LYS A 188 47.01 -24.29 -12.39
CA LYS A 188 47.96 -23.73 -11.43
C LYS A 188 49.33 -24.35 -11.76
N ALA A 189 50.24 -23.52 -12.27
CA ALA A 189 51.65 -23.83 -12.43
C ALA A 189 52.31 -24.06 -11.06
#